data_AF-A0A482Y0I9-F1
#
_entry.id   AF-A0A482Y0I9-F1
#
_cell.length_a   1.000
_cell.length_b   1.000
_cell.length_c   1.000
_cell.angle_alpha   90.00
_cell.angle_beta   90.00
_cell.angle_gamma   90.00
#
_symmetry.space_group_name_H-M   'P 1'
#
loop_
_entity.id
_entity.type
_entity.pdbx_description
1 polymer ?
#
loop_
_entity_poly.entity_id
_entity_poly.type
_entity_poly.pdbx_seq_one_letter_code
_entity_poly.pdbx_strand_id
1 'polypeptide(L)'
;MGRVPHARQEASPAKRSDARCACGARADGYDADSDEPACRSCAPFRADGGPTTGSSEARRQADALETIVSELRYQNAVLTEVIATLDTIHGEGLRSATAINTAIDDHLTTRNEQEVTR
;
A
#
# COMPACT_ATOMS: atom_id res chain seq x y z
N MET A 1 -42.28 -10.40 -23.38
CA MET A 1 -40.96 -10.96 -23.73
C MET A 1 -39.95 -10.54 -22.67
N GLY A 2 -39.88 -11.27 -21.55
CA GLY A 2 -38.95 -10.99 -20.44
C GLY A 2 -37.62 -11.69 -20.69
N ARG A 3 -36.50 -10.96 -20.58
CA ARG A 3 -35.15 -11.55 -20.70
C ARG A 3 -34.92 -12.46 -19.49
N VAL A 4 -34.64 -13.73 -19.76
CA VAL A 4 -34.21 -14.70 -18.74
C VAL A 4 -32.88 -14.19 -18.17
N PRO A 5 -32.77 -13.93 -16.85
CA PRO A 5 -31.48 -13.62 -16.26
C PRO A 5 -30.59 -14.84 -16.45
N HIS A 6 -29.37 -14.65 -16.94
CA HIS A 6 -28.36 -15.70 -16.96
C HIS A 6 -28.20 -16.19 -15.51
N ALA A 7 -28.72 -17.37 -15.20
CA ALA A 7 -28.47 -18.03 -13.95
C ALA A 7 -26.98 -18.37 -13.94
N ARG A 8 -26.16 -17.52 -13.30
CA ARG A 8 -24.75 -17.82 -13.04
C ARG A 8 -24.74 -19.10 -12.22
N GLN A 9 -24.46 -20.22 -12.88
CA GLN A 9 -24.23 -21.49 -12.19
C GLN A 9 -22.88 -21.37 -11.50
N GLU A 10 -22.90 -20.91 -10.26
CA GLU A 10 -21.75 -21.05 -9.38
C GLU A 10 -21.50 -22.54 -9.19
N ALA A 11 -20.59 -23.09 -10.00
CA ALA A 11 -20.10 -24.44 -9.79
C ALA A 11 -19.60 -24.53 -8.35
N SER A 12 -20.19 -25.46 -7.58
CA SER A 12 -19.87 -25.67 -6.16
C SER A 12 -18.35 -25.77 -5.97
N PRO A 13 -17.79 -25.21 -4.86
CA PRO A 13 -16.36 -25.18 -4.61
C PRO A 13 -15.63 -26.52 -4.79
N ALA A 14 -16.32 -27.64 -4.52
CA ALA A 14 -15.79 -28.99 -4.68
C ALA A 14 -15.43 -29.38 -6.14
N LYS A 15 -16.01 -28.75 -7.17
CA LYS A 15 -15.65 -28.98 -8.58
C LYS A 15 -14.48 -28.11 -9.05
N ARG A 16 -14.02 -27.17 -8.23
CA ARG A 16 -12.97 -26.20 -8.59
C ARG A 16 -11.55 -26.74 -8.38
N SER A 17 -11.37 -27.80 -7.58
CA SER A 17 -10.05 -28.29 -7.17
C SER A 17 -9.27 -29.00 -8.27
N ASP A 18 -9.95 -29.63 -9.23
CA ASP A 18 -9.32 -30.47 -10.28
C ASP A 18 -9.37 -29.84 -11.67
N ALA A 19 -9.84 -28.59 -11.78
CA ALA A 19 -9.93 -27.91 -13.06
C ALA A 19 -8.53 -27.67 -13.65
N ARG A 20 -8.40 -27.86 -14.97
CA ARG A 20 -7.15 -27.75 -15.71
C ARG A 20 -7.26 -26.65 -16.75
N CYS A 21 -6.20 -25.88 -16.88
CA CYS A 21 -6.07 -24.93 -17.98
C CYS A 21 -5.84 -25.66 -19.30
N ALA A 22 -6.18 -25.03 -20.43
CA ALA A 22 -5.85 -25.50 -21.78
C ALA A 22 -4.36 -25.84 -21.96
N CYS A 23 -3.46 -25.19 -21.21
CA CYS A 23 -2.02 -25.50 -21.22
C CYS A 23 -1.63 -26.74 -20.38
N GLY A 24 -2.58 -27.41 -19.73
CA GLY A 24 -2.36 -28.59 -18.87
C GLY A 24 -1.99 -28.27 -17.41
N ALA A 25 -1.68 -27.01 -17.10
CA ALA A 25 -1.45 -26.57 -15.73
C ALA A 25 -2.72 -26.69 -14.88
N ARG A 26 -2.55 -26.74 -13.55
CA ARG A 26 -3.69 -26.62 -12.63
C ARG A 26 -4.32 -25.23 -12.81
N ALA A 27 -5.65 -25.17 -12.91
CA ALA A 27 -6.34 -23.90 -13.01
C ALA A 27 -6.29 -23.17 -11.65
N ASP A 28 -6.02 -21.87 -11.70
CA ASP A 28 -6.05 -20.98 -10.53
C ASP A 28 -7.39 -20.23 -10.43
N GLY A 29 -8.23 -20.34 -11.44
CA GLY A 29 -9.52 -19.66 -11.54
C GLY A 29 -10.12 -19.84 -12.93
N TYR A 30 -11.07 -18.97 -13.25
CA TYR A 30 -11.71 -18.91 -14.56
C TYR A 30 -11.32 -17.63 -15.30
N ASP A 31 -11.16 -17.74 -16.61
CA ASP A 31 -11.06 -16.58 -17.47
C ASP A 31 -12.43 -15.89 -17.60
N ALA A 32 -12.45 -14.57 -17.49
CA ALA A 32 -13.68 -13.79 -17.43
C ALA A 32 -14.38 -13.66 -18.79
N ASP A 33 -13.65 -13.84 -19.89
CA ASP A 33 -14.18 -13.73 -21.25
C ASP A 33 -14.77 -15.06 -21.72
N SER A 34 -14.05 -16.16 -21.47
CA SER A 34 -14.44 -17.50 -21.92
C SER A 34 -15.20 -18.34 -20.88
N ASP A 35 -15.20 -17.94 -19.60
CA ASP A 35 -15.71 -18.74 -18.46
C ASP A 35 -15.09 -20.16 -18.43
N GLU A 36 -13.86 -20.30 -18.93
CA GLU A 36 -13.09 -21.54 -18.92
C GLU A 36 -12.04 -21.56 -17.80
N PRO A 37 -11.70 -22.73 -17.23
CA PRO A 37 -10.62 -22.82 -16.26
C PRO A 37 -9.30 -22.40 -16.87
N ALA A 38 -8.64 -21.42 -16.25
CA ALA A 38 -7.38 -20.88 -16.71
C ALA A 38 -6.36 -20.84 -15.57
N CYS A 39 -5.11 -21.15 -15.88
CA CYS A 39 -4.02 -20.86 -14.97
C CYS A 39 -3.70 -19.37 -15.06
N ARG A 40 -3.03 -18.86 -14.03
CA ARG A 40 -2.62 -17.46 -13.91
C ARG A 40 -1.91 -16.87 -15.14
N SER A 41 -1.15 -17.68 -15.90
CA SER A 41 -0.44 -17.21 -17.09
C SER A 41 -1.29 -17.22 -18.36
N CYS A 42 -2.36 -18.01 -18.39
CA CYS A 42 -3.23 -18.17 -19.56
C CYS A 42 -4.56 -17.43 -19.44
N ALA A 43 -4.87 -16.87 -18.27
CA ALA A 43 -6.05 -16.04 -18.05
C ALA A 43 -5.76 -14.58 -18.46
N PRO A 44 -6.26 -14.08 -19.60
CA PRO A 44 -6.16 -12.67 -19.95
C PRO A 44 -6.91 -11.78 -18.97
N PHE A 45 -8.08 -12.21 -18.48
CA PHE A 45 -8.86 -11.50 -17.47
C PHE A 45 -9.36 -12.48 -16.42
N ARG A 46 -9.02 -12.31 -15.13
CA ARG A 46 -9.48 -13.25 -14.10
C ARG A 46 -10.91 -12.91 -13.65
N ALA A 47 -11.82 -13.89 -13.73
CA ALA A 47 -13.23 -13.75 -13.35
C ALA A 47 -13.44 -13.53 -11.84
N ASP A 48 -12.43 -13.83 -11.02
CA ASP A 48 -12.44 -13.64 -9.56
C ASP A 48 -11.91 -12.26 -9.13
N GLY A 49 -11.52 -11.40 -10.08
CA GLY A 49 -10.95 -10.09 -9.81
C GLY A 49 -9.60 -10.13 -9.08
N GLY A 50 -8.99 -11.31 -8.93
CA GLY A 50 -7.71 -11.45 -8.24
C GLY A 50 -6.55 -10.92 -9.10
N PRO A 51 -5.52 -10.32 -8.49
CA PRO A 51 -4.44 -9.69 -9.22
C PRO A 51 -3.73 -10.69 -10.14
N THR A 52 -3.52 -10.32 -11.40
CA THR A 52 -2.54 -10.99 -12.26
C THR A 52 -1.17 -10.73 -11.64
N THR A 53 -0.57 -11.74 -11.02
CA THR A 53 0.70 -11.52 -10.32
C THR A 53 1.75 -11.00 -11.29
N GLY A 54 2.33 -9.84 -10.98
CA GLY A 54 3.26 -9.14 -11.86
C GLY A 54 2.63 -8.00 -12.68
N SER A 55 1.33 -7.71 -12.52
CA SER A 55 0.74 -6.52 -13.12
C SER A 55 1.47 -5.26 -12.64
N SER A 56 1.64 -4.31 -13.55
CA SER A 56 2.26 -3.02 -13.23
C SER A 56 1.46 -2.26 -12.16
N GLU A 57 0.18 -2.53 -12.02
CA GLU A 57 -0.70 -1.96 -10.99
C GLU A 57 -0.41 -2.53 -9.60
N ALA A 58 -0.25 -3.84 -9.47
CA ALA A 58 0.12 -4.46 -8.19
C ALA A 58 1.52 -4.02 -7.73
N ARG A 59 2.47 -3.87 -8.66
CA ARG A 59 3.79 -3.29 -8.36
C ARG A 59 3.70 -1.84 -7.92
N ARG A 60 2.98 -0.99 -8.68
CA ARG A 60 2.76 0.42 -8.30
C ARG A 60 2.08 0.55 -6.94
N GLN A 61 1.16 -0.34 -6.61
CA GLN A 61 0.51 -0.35 -5.30
C GLN A 61 1.48 -0.72 -4.18
N ALA A 62 2.34 -1.72 -4.39
CA ALA A 62 3.37 -2.09 -3.42
C ALA A 62 4.36 -0.94 -3.18
N ASP A 63 4.83 -0.29 -4.25
CA ASP A 63 5.75 0.85 -4.17
C ASP A 63 5.12 2.05 -3.42
N ALA A 64 3.84 2.32 -3.68
CA ALA A 64 3.08 3.36 -2.97
C ALA A 64 2.94 3.05 -1.47
N LEU A 65 2.66 1.79 -1.11
CA LEU A 65 2.58 1.36 0.28
C LEU A 65 3.93 1.46 0.99
N GLU A 66 5.02 1.10 0.32
CA GLU A 66 6.38 1.24 0.88
C GLU A 66 6.73 2.71 1.14
N THR A 67 6.33 3.60 0.22
CA THR A 67 6.50 5.05 0.38
C THR A 67 5.72 5.56 1.59
N ILE A 68 4.46 5.15 1.75
CA ILE A 68 3.62 5.53 2.90
C ILE A 68 4.25 5.04 4.22
N VAL A 69 4.76 3.81 4.25
CA VAL A 69 5.40 3.25 5.45
C VAL A 69 6.66 4.05 5.83
N SER A 70 7.46 4.44 4.83
CA SER A 70 8.65 5.26 5.05
C SER A 70 8.28 6.62 5.66
N GLU A 71 7.28 7.28 5.08
CA GLU A 71 6.79 8.59 5.55
C GLU A 71 6.22 8.51 6.97
N LEU A 72 5.42 7.48 7.27
CA LEU A 72 4.87 7.27 8.61
C LEU A 72 5.96 7.04 9.66
N ARG A 73 7.04 6.31 9.32
CA ARG A 73 8.18 6.13 10.23
C ARG A 73 8.89 7.45 10.49
N TYR A 74 9.10 8.25 9.46
CA TYR A 74 9.70 9.58 9.58
C TYR A 74 8.83 10.49 10.47
N GLN A 75 7.52 10.56 10.22
CA GLN A 75 6.60 11.36 11.02
C GLN A 75 6.57 10.91 12.49
N ASN A 76 6.55 9.60 12.75
CA ASN A 76 6.59 9.09 14.12
C ASN A 76 7.91 9.44 14.84
N ALA A 77 9.05 9.43 14.13
CA ALA A 77 10.32 9.86 14.69
C ALA A 77 10.27 11.36 15.06
N VAL A 78 9.80 12.21 14.15
CA VAL A 78 9.63 13.65 14.40
C VAL A 78 8.69 13.91 15.57
N LEU A 79 7.55 13.23 15.64
CA LEU A 79 6.60 13.37 16.75
C LEU A 79 7.22 12.95 18.09
N THR A 80 8.04 11.89 18.10
CA THR A 80 8.76 11.45 19.30
C THR A 80 9.70 12.54 19.81
N GLU A 81 10.46 13.18 18.90
CA GLU A 81 11.36 14.29 19.24
C GLU A 81 10.58 15.53 19.73
N VAL A 82 9.45 15.85 19.09
CA VAL A 82 8.57 16.94 19.54
C VAL A 82 8.04 16.67 20.95
N ILE A 83 7.59 15.45 21.23
CA ILE A 83 7.11 15.06 22.56
C ILE A 83 8.24 15.16 23.59
N ALA A 84 9.43 14.62 23.28
CA ALA A 84 10.58 14.71 24.19
C ALA A 84 10.98 16.17 24.48
N THR A 85 10.90 17.03 23.46
CA THR A 85 11.17 18.47 23.61
C THR A 85 10.10 19.14 24.47
N LEU A 86 8.82 18.85 24.24
CA LEU A 86 7.72 19.36 25.05
C LEU A 86 7.81 18.87 26.49
N ASP A 87 8.16 17.61 26.74
CA ASP A 87 8.36 17.06 28.09
C ASP A 87 9.54 17.72 28.78
N THR A 88 10.61 18.05 28.05
CA THR A 88 11.74 18.83 28.57
C THR A 88 11.30 20.25 28.93
N ILE A 89 10.53 20.91 28.06
CA ILE A 89 10.00 22.27 28.30
C ILE A 89 9.00 22.30 29.47
N HIS A 90 8.13 21.30 29.58
CA HIS A 90 7.15 21.21 30.66
C HIS A 90 7.78 20.77 31.98
N GLY A 91 8.79 19.90 31.95
CA GLY A 91 9.56 19.48 33.12
C GLY A 91 10.42 20.58 33.74
N GLU A 92 10.81 21.59 32.95
CA GLU A 92 11.60 22.74 33.40
C GLU A 92 10.76 23.94 33.87
N GLY A 93 9.43 23.87 33.84
CA GLY A 93 8.54 24.94 34.32
C GLY A 93 8.61 26.21 33.45
N LEU A 94 7.66 26.33 32.51
CA LEU A 94 7.34 27.55 31.76
C LEU A 94 8.56 28.27 31.12
N ARG A 95 9.20 27.65 30.12
CA ARG A 95 10.04 28.43 29.19
C ARG A 95 9.14 29.26 28.26
N SER A 96 9.30 30.58 28.32
CA SER A 96 8.54 31.57 27.53
C SER A 96 8.56 31.21 26.04
N ALA A 97 7.45 31.46 25.32
CA ALA A 97 7.32 31.24 23.87
C ALA A 97 8.47 31.85 23.04
N THR A 98 9.14 32.88 23.59
CA THR A 98 10.36 33.47 23.04
C THR A 98 11.50 32.46 22.90
N ALA A 99 11.72 31.59 23.91
CA ALA A 99 12.78 30.59 23.89
C ALA A 99 12.54 29.50 22.83
N ILE A 100 11.27 29.15 22.59
CA ILE A 100 10.89 28.19 21.55
C ILE A 100 11.18 28.78 20.17
N ASN A 101 10.79 30.03 19.91
CA ASN A 101 11.06 30.68 18.63
C ASN A 101 12.57 30.84 18.37
N THR A 102 13.36 31.20 19.40
CA THR A 102 14.83 31.28 19.25
C THR A 102 15.45 29.93 18.92
N ALA A 103 15.01 28.84 19.56
CA ALA A 103 15.53 27.51 19.26
C ALA A 103 15.16 27.04 17.83
N ILE A 104 13.97 27.40 17.34
CA ILE A 104 13.54 27.11 15.97
C ILE A 104 14.40 27.91 14.97
N ASP A 105 14.62 29.20 15.20
CA ASP A 105 15.45 30.04 14.32
C ASP A 105 16.92 29.58 14.29
N ASP A 106 17.49 29.20 15.43
CA ASP A 106 18.86 28.65 15.51
C ASP A 106 18.99 27.32 14.76
N HIS A 107 17.96 26.46 14.84
CA HIS A 107 17.93 25.20 14.12
C HIS A 107 17.82 25.40 12.59
N LEU A 108 17.02 26.37 12.15
CA LEU A 108 16.95 26.75 10.73
C LEU A 108 18.28 27.33 10.21
N THR A 109 18.97 28.10 11.04
CA THR A 109 20.26 28.70 10.70
C THR A 109 21.35 27.64 10.55
N THR A 110 21.45 26.72 11.51
CA THR A 110 22.41 25.60 11.46
C THR A 110 22.16 24.65 10.28
N ARG A 111 20.90 24.42 9.91
CA ARG A 111 20.56 23.66 8.71
C ARG A 111 21.06 24.34 7.42
N ASN A 112 20.88 25.65 7.30
CA ASN A 112 21.34 26.39 6.12
C ASN A 112 22.88 26.38 5.99
N GLU A 113 23.60 26.45 7.11
CA GLU A 113 25.06 26.35 7.12
C GLU A 113 25.56 24.95 6.69
N GLN A 114 24.82 23.89 7.04
CA GLN A 114 25.11 22.52 6.62
C GLN A 114 24.76 22.25 5.16
N GLU A 115 23.75 22.91 4.61
CA GLU A 115 23.41 22.83 3.18
C GLU A 115 24.41 23.61 2.30
N VAL A 116 25.01 24.69 2.80
CA VAL A 116 26.01 25.52 2.08
C VAL A 116 27.42 24.88 2.04
N THR A 117 27.71 23.96 2.96
CA THR A 117 29.01 23.28 3.06
C THR A 117 29.11 21.98 2.25
N ARG A 118 28.11 21.67 1.41
CA ARG A 118 28.04 20.49 0.55
C ARG A 118 28.20 20.83 -0.93
#